data_AF-A0A7S1ARP8-F1
#
_entry.id   AF-A0A7S1ARP8-F1
#
_cell.length_a   1.000
_cell.length_b   1.000
_cell.length_c   1.000
_cell.angle_alpha   90.00
_cell.angle_beta   90.00
_cell.angle_gamma   90.00
#
_symmetry.space_group_name_H-M   'P 1'
#
loop_
_entity.id
_entity.type
_entity.pdbx_description
1 polymer ?
#
loop_
_entity_poly.entity_id
_entity_poly.type
_entity_poly.pdbx_seq_one_letter_code
_entity_poly.pdbx_strand_id
1 'polypeptide(L)'
;GWVMMDRWVSFTCVKNAVVDAAVKYRAGLPSECALYCEAHLYRQNAKLLRLAGVEVEFGEHTESVEFLGVKEGWGARVVALPSWASSLEQMKARVKGNVKMSNRSSLVIEGDVILDGLDLDGALELRASPGATLLVKNLVVQNHGAPIAALEDVALEQAPAHLQIRGYHLPLKCAQVVRVTHGEHVVGAGAFKNRL
;
A
#
# COMPACT_ATOMS: atom_id res chain seq x y z
N GLY A 1 27.59 10.02 20.90
CA GLY A 1 26.80 10.79 19.91
C GLY A 1 25.50 10.06 19.63
N TRP A 2 24.50 10.77 19.11
CA TRP A 2 23.21 10.21 18.69
C TRP A 2 22.85 10.72 17.30
N VAL A 3 22.05 9.95 16.55
CA VAL A 3 21.49 10.37 15.25
C VAL A 3 20.00 10.59 15.44
N MET A 4 19.52 11.78 15.10
CA MET A 4 18.08 12.07 15.08
C MET A 4 17.53 11.84 13.68
N MET A 5 16.41 11.13 13.59
CA MET A 5 15.71 10.83 12.34
C MET A 5 14.24 11.21 12.48
N ASP A 6 13.59 11.53 11.37
CA ASP A 6 12.16 11.79 11.37
C ASP A 6 11.38 10.53 11.73
N ARG A 7 10.34 10.68 12.56
CA ARG A 7 9.51 9.56 13.04
C ARG A 7 8.91 8.74 11.90
N TRP A 8 8.49 9.38 10.81
CA TRP A 8 7.78 8.71 9.71
C TRP A 8 8.64 7.66 8.97
N VAL A 9 9.97 7.76 9.05
CA VAL A 9 10.90 6.81 8.40
C VAL A 9 11.63 5.92 9.41
N SER A 10 11.62 6.28 10.70
CA SER A 10 12.46 5.65 11.72
C SER A 10 11.71 4.92 12.82
N PHE A 11 10.45 5.27 13.10
CA PHE A 11 9.75 4.72 14.25
C PHE A 11 8.24 4.58 14.03
N THR A 12 7.84 3.33 13.81
CA THR A 12 6.44 2.88 13.83
C THR A 12 6.42 1.55 14.58
N CYS A 13 5.57 1.42 15.61
CA CYS A 13 5.51 0.23 16.45
C CYS A 13 4.06 -0.27 16.63
N VAL A 14 3.92 -1.59 16.81
CA VAL A 14 2.69 -2.26 17.23
C VAL A 14 2.94 -2.82 18.61
N LYS A 15 2.56 -2.07 19.64
CA LYS A 15 2.83 -2.45 21.04
C LYS A 15 1.63 -2.28 21.97
N ASN A 16 0.61 -1.55 21.55
CA ASN A 16 -0.59 -1.36 22.35
C ASN A 16 -1.70 -2.30 21.88
N ALA A 17 -2.41 -2.91 22.83
CA ALA A 17 -3.68 -3.53 22.56
C ALA A 17 -4.68 -2.47 22.09
N VAL A 18 -5.69 -2.88 21.32
CA VAL A 18 -6.61 -1.94 20.67
C VAL A 18 -7.40 -1.09 21.67
N VAL A 19 -7.79 -1.70 22.79
CA VAL A 19 -8.52 -1.00 23.87
C VAL A 19 -7.67 0.13 24.47
N ASP A 20 -6.40 -0.14 24.77
CA ASP A 20 -5.47 0.87 25.29
C ASP A 20 -5.11 1.93 24.24
N ALA A 21 -5.01 1.50 22.97
CA ALA A 21 -4.72 2.37 21.85
C ALA A 21 -5.83 3.41 21.63
N ALA A 22 -7.10 3.02 21.79
CA ALA A 22 -8.24 3.92 21.74
C ALA A 22 -8.19 4.98 22.87
N VAL A 23 -7.78 4.59 24.08
CA VAL A 23 -7.58 5.53 25.20
C VAL A 23 -6.46 6.52 24.89
N LYS A 24 -5.31 6.03 24.39
CA LYS A 24 -4.17 6.88 24.00
C LYS A 24 -4.54 7.85 22.88
N TYR A 25 -5.26 7.37 21.87
CA TYR A 25 -5.74 8.18 20.76
C TYR A 25 -6.60 9.35 21.26
N ARG A 26 -7.56 9.08 22.17
CA ARG A 26 -8.40 10.12 22.78
C ARG A 26 -7.60 11.13 23.60
N ALA A 27 -6.46 10.73 24.16
CA ALA A 27 -5.54 11.61 24.86
C ALA A 27 -4.60 12.39 23.92
N GLY A 28 -4.76 12.28 22.60
CA GLY A 28 -3.90 12.94 21.60
C GLY A 28 -2.53 12.30 21.43
N LEU A 29 -2.34 11.07 21.93
CA LEU A 29 -1.10 10.31 21.80
C LEU A 29 -1.18 9.33 20.63
N PRO A 30 -0.04 8.96 20.01
CA PRO A 30 -0.01 7.90 19.00
C PRO A 30 -0.58 6.59 19.54
N SER A 31 -1.53 6.02 18.79
CA SER A 31 -2.26 4.80 19.17
C SER A 31 -1.35 3.58 19.16
N GLU A 32 -0.37 3.50 18.25
CA GLU A 32 0.68 2.45 18.15
C GLU A 32 0.12 1.01 18.26
N CYS A 33 -1.08 0.83 17.70
CA CYS A 33 -1.75 -0.45 17.48
C CYS A 33 -1.52 -0.94 16.03
N ALA A 34 -2.10 -2.09 15.69
CA ALA A 34 -1.93 -2.69 14.37
C ALA A 34 -2.47 -1.79 13.24
N LEU A 35 -3.66 -1.20 13.42
CA LEU A 35 -4.26 -0.28 12.45
C LEU A 35 -3.34 0.91 12.13
N TYR A 36 -2.82 1.56 13.17
CA TYR A 36 -1.89 2.69 13.04
C TYR A 36 -0.64 2.29 12.26
N CYS A 37 -0.02 1.17 12.63
CA CYS A 37 1.21 0.74 12.00
C CYS A 37 1.02 0.39 10.53
N GLU A 38 -0.08 -0.30 10.20
CA GLU A 38 -0.39 -0.67 8.81
C GLU A 38 -0.66 0.58 7.95
N ALA A 39 -1.43 1.54 8.45
CA ALA A 39 -1.64 2.83 7.78
C ALA A 39 -0.32 3.60 7.57
N HIS A 40 0.56 3.59 8.59
CA HIS A 40 1.86 4.24 8.53
C HIS A 40 2.81 3.58 7.52
N LEU A 41 2.82 2.25 7.44
CA LEU A 41 3.62 1.51 6.48
C LEU A 41 3.22 1.87 5.04
N TYR A 42 1.91 1.89 4.75
CA TYR A 42 1.40 2.30 3.44
C TYR A 42 1.79 3.74 3.11
N ARG A 43 1.62 4.65 4.07
CA ARG A 43 1.98 6.06 3.90
C ARG A 43 3.48 6.24 3.68
N GLN A 44 4.32 5.48 4.39
CA GLN A 44 5.76 5.51 4.23
C GLN A 44 6.16 5.07 2.82
N ASN A 45 5.61 3.96 2.33
CA ASN A 45 5.89 3.47 0.98
C ASN A 45 5.38 4.44 -0.10
N ALA A 46 4.20 5.04 0.08
CA ALA A 46 3.67 6.07 -0.81
C ALA A 46 4.57 7.32 -0.84
N LYS A 47 5.08 7.77 0.32
CA LYS A 47 6.06 8.85 0.41
C LYS A 47 7.37 8.52 -0.31
N LEU A 48 7.87 7.29 -0.14
CA LEU A 48 9.08 6.83 -0.84
C LEU A 48 8.89 6.79 -2.36
N LEU A 49 7.74 6.31 -2.84
CA LEU A 49 7.42 6.37 -4.27
C LEU A 49 7.34 7.81 -4.78
N ARG A 50 6.78 8.73 -4.01
CA ARG A 50 6.79 10.16 -4.36
C ARG A 50 8.19 10.73 -4.46
N LEU A 51 9.08 10.38 -3.54
CA LEU A 51 10.50 10.73 -3.61
C LEU A 51 11.22 10.07 -4.81
N ALA A 52 10.69 8.94 -5.31
CA ALA A 52 11.19 8.25 -6.49
C ALA A 52 10.65 8.82 -7.82
N GLY A 53 9.75 9.80 -7.78
CA GLY A 53 9.21 10.47 -8.98
C GLY A 53 7.77 10.09 -9.35
N VAL A 54 7.06 9.33 -8.49
CA VAL A 54 5.65 8.99 -8.71
C VAL A 54 4.73 10.12 -8.21
N GLU A 55 3.74 10.50 -9.01
CA GLU A 55 2.65 11.37 -8.56
C GLU A 55 1.65 10.54 -7.74
N VAL A 56 1.85 10.48 -6.42
CA VAL A 56 0.91 9.82 -5.50
C VAL A 56 0.04 10.86 -4.81
N GLU A 57 -1.27 10.75 -5.01
CA GLU A 57 -2.24 11.48 -4.21
C GLU A 57 -2.34 10.83 -2.82
N PHE A 58 -1.72 11.45 -1.82
CA PHE A 58 -2.01 11.16 -0.41
C PHE A 58 -2.31 12.49 0.26
N GLY A 59 -3.48 12.60 0.87
CA GLY A 59 -3.81 13.78 1.65
C GLY A 59 -3.27 13.64 3.06
N GLU A 60 -2.71 14.72 3.59
CA GLU A 60 -2.76 14.94 5.05
C GLU A 60 -4.22 15.14 5.53
N HIS A 61 -5.16 15.27 4.57
CA HIS A 61 -6.61 15.42 4.74
C HIS A 61 -7.44 14.35 3.99
N THR A 62 -6.86 13.20 3.59
CA THR A 62 -7.65 12.12 2.99
C THR A 62 -8.50 11.40 4.03
N GLU A 63 -9.55 10.75 3.53
CA GLU A 63 -10.52 9.95 4.29
C GLU A 63 -9.86 9.25 5.48
N SER A 64 -10.30 9.63 6.66
CA SER A 64 -9.92 8.96 7.89
C SER A 64 -10.81 7.73 8.07
N VAL A 65 -10.20 6.61 8.43
CA VAL A 65 -10.93 5.39 8.76
C VAL A 65 -10.93 5.22 10.27
N GLU A 66 -12.03 4.75 10.82
CA GLU A 66 -12.15 4.47 12.25
C GLU A 66 -12.51 3.01 12.44
N PHE A 67 -11.67 2.29 13.17
CA PHE A 67 -11.95 0.93 13.60
C PHE A 67 -11.60 0.78 15.06
N LEU A 68 -12.48 0.10 15.81
CA LEU A 68 -12.28 -0.22 17.22
C LEU A 68 -11.92 1.02 18.08
N GLY A 69 -12.49 2.19 17.73
CA GLY A 69 -12.29 3.46 18.42
C GLY A 69 -10.94 4.15 18.16
N VAL A 70 -10.19 3.72 17.15
CA VAL A 70 -8.96 4.36 16.67
C VAL A 70 -9.18 4.89 15.26
N LYS A 71 -8.89 6.18 15.05
CA LYS A 71 -9.08 6.86 13.77
C LYS A 71 -7.73 7.23 13.17
N GLU A 72 -7.49 6.78 11.94
CA GLU A 72 -6.23 6.97 11.23
C GLU A 72 -6.46 7.52 9.82
N GLY A 73 -5.55 8.38 9.37
CA GLY A 73 -5.58 8.88 7.98
C GLY A 73 -5.31 7.74 7.01
N TRP A 74 -6.24 7.48 6.09
CA TRP A 74 -6.12 6.43 5.09
C TRP A 74 -5.81 7.03 3.71
N GLY A 75 -5.18 6.26 2.84
CA GLY A 75 -4.75 6.72 1.52
C GLY A 75 -4.21 5.59 0.66
N ALA A 76 -3.39 5.92 -0.34
CA ALA A 76 -2.89 4.93 -1.29
C ALA A 76 -2.04 3.87 -0.58
N ARG A 77 -2.29 2.60 -0.93
CA ARG A 77 -1.72 1.44 -0.23
C ARG A 77 -0.63 0.82 -1.06
N VAL A 78 0.61 1.09 -0.67
CA VAL A 78 1.77 0.61 -1.40
C VAL A 78 2.48 -0.45 -0.58
N VAL A 79 2.69 -1.61 -1.18
CA VAL A 79 3.54 -2.67 -0.65
C VAL A 79 4.65 -2.94 -1.67
N ALA A 80 5.80 -2.33 -1.42
CA ALA A 80 7.03 -2.57 -2.17
C ALA A 80 7.82 -3.69 -1.49
N LEU A 81 7.93 -4.86 -2.14
CA LEU A 81 8.73 -5.95 -1.58
C LEU A 81 10.23 -5.67 -1.77
N PRO A 82 11.10 -6.16 -0.86
CA PRO A 82 12.55 -5.90 -0.95
C PRO A 82 13.19 -6.42 -2.25
N SER A 83 12.62 -7.45 -2.88
CA SER A 83 13.07 -7.96 -4.18
C SER A 83 12.85 -6.97 -5.33
N TRP A 84 11.95 -5.99 -5.14
CA TRP A 84 11.78 -4.88 -6.06
C TRP A 84 12.74 -3.71 -5.74
N ALA A 85 12.75 -3.20 -4.52
CA ALA A 85 13.71 -2.16 -4.16
C ALA A 85 13.96 -2.13 -2.65
N SER A 86 15.22 -2.02 -2.27
CA SER A 86 15.66 -1.83 -0.87
C SER A 86 16.23 -0.43 -0.62
N SER A 87 16.43 0.39 -1.66
CA SER A 87 16.91 1.77 -1.55
C SER A 87 16.11 2.73 -2.44
N LEU A 88 16.12 4.02 -2.08
CA LEU A 88 15.50 5.07 -2.89
C LEU A 88 16.15 5.19 -4.28
N GLU A 89 17.45 4.93 -4.40
CA GLU A 89 18.16 4.89 -5.68
C GLU A 89 17.61 3.79 -6.58
N GLN A 90 17.40 2.58 -6.04
CA GLN A 90 16.80 1.47 -6.80
C GLN A 90 15.35 1.80 -7.21
N MET A 91 14.57 2.43 -6.33
CA MET A 91 13.22 2.88 -6.68
C MET A 91 13.25 3.87 -7.85
N LYS A 92 14.14 4.88 -7.79
CA LYS A 92 14.32 5.86 -8.87
C LYS A 92 14.77 5.24 -10.20
N ALA A 93 15.63 4.23 -10.16
CA ALA A 93 16.08 3.55 -11.37
C ALA A 93 14.96 2.73 -12.05
N ARG A 94 13.98 2.26 -11.26
CA ARG A 94 12.87 1.41 -11.69
C ARG A 94 11.58 2.18 -12.01
N VAL A 95 11.50 3.45 -11.60
CA VAL A 95 10.40 4.36 -11.93
C VAL A 95 10.84 5.29 -13.07
N LYS A 96 10.16 5.19 -14.19
CA LYS A 96 10.40 5.90 -15.44
C LYS A 96 9.07 6.43 -15.99
N GLY A 97 9.16 7.45 -16.84
CA GLY A 97 8.00 8.07 -17.44
C GLY A 97 7.05 8.70 -16.41
N ASN A 98 5.78 8.83 -16.77
CA ASN A 98 4.77 9.45 -15.92
C ASN A 98 3.98 8.38 -15.14
N VAL A 99 4.30 8.21 -13.85
CA VAL A 99 3.62 7.25 -12.97
C VAL A 99 2.73 8.02 -12.01
N LYS A 100 1.43 7.74 -12.04
CA LYS A 100 0.40 8.38 -11.22
C LYS A 100 -0.43 7.33 -10.49
N MET A 101 -0.86 7.68 -9.29
CA MET A 101 -1.69 6.81 -8.47
C MET A 101 -2.67 7.63 -7.62
N SER A 102 -3.97 7.28 -7.73
CA SER A 102 -5.03 7.89 -6.93
C SER A 102 -4.94 7.51 -5.44
N ASN A 103 -5.60 8.28 -4.58
CA ASN A 103 -5.61 8.06 -3.12
C ASN A 103 -6.27 6.74 -2.68
N ARG A 104 -7.13 6.15 -3.50
CA ARG A 104 -7.86 4.90 -3.20
C ARG A 104 -7.11 3.65 -3.67
N SER A 105 -6.05 3.85 -4.43
CA SER A 105 -5.34 2.76 -5.09
C SER A 105 -4.55 1.87 -4.15
N SER A 106 -4.35 0.64 -4.59
CA SER A 106 -3.50 -0.36 -3.95
C SER A 106 -2.50 -0.90 -4.96
N LEU A 107 -1.23 -0.88 -4.61
CA LEU A 107 -0.14 -1.35 -5.44
C LEU A 107 0.75 -2.31 -4.67
N VAL A 108 0.89 -3.53 -5.17
CA VAL A 108 1.86 -4.51 -4.70
C VAL A 108 2.90 -4.71 -5.80
N ILE A 109 4.19 -4.57 -5.47
CA ILE A 109 5.29 -4.74 -6.44
C ILE A 109 6.32 -5.70 -5.88
N GLU A 110 6.69 -6.70 -6.68
CA GLU A 110 7.68 -7.71 -6.32
C GLU A 110 8.56 -8.10 -7.52
N GLY A 111 9.87 -8.27 -7.25
CA GLY A 111 10.82 -8.78 -8.23
C GLY A 111 11.33 -7.72 -9.21
N ASP A 112 11.82 -8.15 -10.37
CA ASP A 112 12.32 -7.26 -11.41
C ASP A 112 11.18 -6.63 -12.22
N VAL A 113 10.64 -5.54 -11.69
CA VAL A 113 9.56 -4.77 -12.29
C VAL A 113 10.03 -3.34 -12.58
N ILE A 114 9.88 -2.91 -13.83
CA ILE A 114 10.15 -1.54 -14.28
C ILE A 114 8.82 -0.86 -14.58
N LEU A 115 8.57 0.28 -13.94
CA LEU A 115 7.43 1.15 -14.24
C LEU A 115 7.88 2.21 -15.25
N ASP A 116 7.31 2.22 -16.44
CA ASP A 116 7.55 3.19 -17.52
C ASP A 116 6.22 3.77 -18.01
N GLY A 117 5.61 4.62 -17.18
CA GLY A 117 4.26 5.11 -17.41
C GLY A 117 3.17 4.20 -16.83
N LEU A 118 2.48 4.66 -15.80
CA LEU A 118 1.37 3.94 -15.16
C LEU A 118 0.36 4.97 -14.63
N ASP A 119 -0.92 4.77 -14.91
CA ASP A 119 -2.02 5.50 -14.30
C ASP A 119 -2.91 4.50 -13.54
N LEU A 120 -2.86 4.56 -12.21
CA LEU A 120 -3.51 3.59 -11.33
C LEU A 120 -4.62 4.25 -10.51
N ASP A 121 -5.86 3.85 -10.81
CA ASP A 121 -7.05 4.09 -10.00
C ASP A 121 -7.76 2.77 -9.65
N GLY A 122 -7.31 2.12 -8.58
CA GLY A 122 -7.78 0.80 -8.17
C GLY A 122 -6.67 -0.07 -7.61
N ALA A 123 -6.81 -1.39 -7.74
CA ALA A 123 -5.90 -2.38 -7.17
C ALA A 123 -5.11 -3.11 -8.26
N LEU A 124 -3.78 -3.10 -8.12
CA LEU A 124 -2.83 -3.72 -9.03
C LEU A 124 -1.73 -4.47 -8.26
N GLU A 125 -1.48 -5.71 -8.66
CA GLU A 125 -0.37 -6.53 -8.20
C GLU A 125 0.54 -6.85 -9.38
N LEU A 126 1.82 -6.47 -9.25
CA LEU A 126 2.88 -6.70 -10.23
C LEU A 126 3.93 -7.61 -9.61
N ARG A 127 4.11 -8.81 -10.16
CA ARG A 127 5.15 -9.73 -9.70
C ARG A 127 5.96 -10.29 -10.86
N ALA A 128 7.27 -10.25 -10.70
CA ALA A 128 8.20 -10.98 -11.54
C ALA A 128 8.94 -12.02 -10.68
N SER A 129 8.88 -13.28 -11.08
CA SER A 129 9.65 -14.35 -10.45
C SER A 129 11.16 -14.14 -10.66
N PRO A 130 12.03 -14.75 -9.83
CA PRO A 130 13.47 -14.68 -10.04
C PRO A 130 13.87 -15.10 -11.47
N GLY A 131 14.64 -14.25 -12.16
CA GLY A 131 15.05 -14.48 -13.56
C GLY A 131 14.02 -14.07 -14.63
N ALA A 132 12.88 -13.51 -14.22
CA ALA A 132 11.92 -12.88 -15.11
C ALA A 132 11.91 -11.35 -14.91
N THR A 133 11.53 -10.62 -15.95
CA THR A 133 11.44 -9.16 -15.93
C THR A 133 10.07 -8.71 -16.43
N LEU A 134 9.44 -7.78 -15.72
CA LEU A 134 8.17 -7.16 -16.09
C LEU A 134 8.36 -5.68 -16.36
N LEU A 135 8.16 -5.28 -17.61
CA LEU A 135 8.09 -3.87 -18.01
C LEU A 135 6.63 -3.42 -18.09
N VAL A 136 6.25 -2.48 -17.25
CA VAL A 136 4.95 -1.81 -17.30
C VAL A 136 5.10 -0.56 -18.14
N LYS A 137 4.42 -0.48 -19.29
CA LYS A 137 4.57 0.62 -20.25
C LYS A 137 3.27 1.31 -20.59
N ASN A 138 3.11 2.57 -20.17
CA ASN A 138 1.90 3.39 -20.36
C ASN A 138 0.62 2.63 -20.00
N LEU A 139 0.64 1.92 -18.87
CA LEU A 139 -0.48 1.10 -18.43
C LEU A 139 -1.52 1.99 -17.74
N VAL A 140 -2.80 1.79 -18.06
CA VAL A 140 -3.92 2.42 -17.34
C VAL A 140 -4.73 1.33 -16.68
N VAL A 141 -4.91 1.42 -15.37
CA VAL A 141 -5.70 0.47 -14.58
C VAL A 141 -6.79 1.24 -13.84
N GLN A 142 -8.04 0.90 -14.16
CA GLN A 142 -9.22 1.38 -13.45
C GLN A 142 -10.04 0.17 -13.01
N ASN A 143 -10.22 0.00 -11.71
CA ASN A 143 -11.08 -1.04 -11.14
C ASN A 143 -11.62 -0.62 -9.78
N HIS A 144 -12.51 -1.43 -9.19
CA HIS A 144 -13.13 -1.11 -7.89
C HIS A 144 -12.13 -0.97 -6.72
N GLY A 145 -10.87 -1.38 -6.92
CA GLY A 145 -9.84 -1.35 -5.91
C GLY A 145 -9.99 -2.49 -4.91
N ALA A 146 -9.50 -2.25 -3.70
CA ALA A 146 -9.67 -3.16 -2.59
C ALA A 146 -10.21 -2.36 -1.39
N PRO A 147 -11.48 -1.93 -1.36
CA PRO A 147 -11.99 -1.11 -0.25
C PRO A 147 -11.80 -1.86 1.07
N ILE A 148 -11.38 -1.18 2.13
CA ILE A 148 -11.33 -1.79 3.46
C ILE A 148 -12.73 -1.82 4.05
N ALA A 149 -13.05 -2.87 4.82
CA ALA A 149 -14.34 -3.02 5.47
C ALA A 149 -14.16 -3.42 6.94
N ALA A 150 -14.92 -2.78 7.82
CA ALA A 150 -14.96 -3.13 9.24
C ALA A 150 -15.41 -4.59 9.39
N LEU A 151 -14.85 -5.27 10.39
CA LEU A 151 -15.38 -6.54 10.84
C LEU A 151 -16.48 -6.26 11.85
N GLU A 152 -17.69 -6.75 11.57
CA GLU A 152 -18.80 -6.73 12.54
C GLU A 152 -18.47 -7.62 13.75
N ASP A 153 -19.08 -7.36 14.91
CA ASP A 153 -18.73 -7.99 16.19
C ASP A 153 -18.63 -9.51 16.12
N VAL A 154 -19.64 -10.19 15.55
CA VAL A 154 -19.65 -11.65 15.40
C VAL A 154 -18.52 -12.13 14.49
N ALA A 155 -18.30 -11.43 13.37
CA ALA A 155 -17.23 -11.77 12.42
C ALA A 155 -15.84 -11.49 13.01
N LEU A 156 -15.70 -10.45 13.84
CA LEU A 156 -14.49 -10.09 14.55
C LEU A 156 -14.11 -11.15 15.58
N GLU A 157 -15.07 -11.59 16.41
CA GLU A 157 -14.84 -12.64 17.42
C GLU A 157 -14.37 -13.96 16.79
N GLN A 158 -14.87 -14.29 15.60
CA GLN A 158 -14.50 -15.50 14.86
C GLN A 158 -13.25 -15.33 13.98
N ALA A 159 -12.79 -14.08 13.78
CA ALA A 159 -11.65 -13.81 12.91
C ALA A 159 -10.33 -14.30 13.54
N PRO A 160 -9.32 -14.62 12.73
CA PRO A 160 -7.97 -14.85 13.23
C PRO A 160 -7.43 -13.66 14.03
N ALA A 161 -6.56 -13.92 15.00
CA ALA A 161 -6.03 -12.89 15.91
C ALA A 161 -5.47 -11.64 15.21
N HIS A 162 -4.80 -11.80 14.06
CA HIS A 162 -4.24 -10.67 13.29
C HIS A 162 -5.31 -9.73 12.71
N LEU A 163 -6.54 -10.21 12.51
CA LEU A 163 -7.69 -9.39 12.11
C LEU A 163 -8.36 -8.75 13.34
N GLN A 164 -8.46 -9.49 14.45
CA GLN A 164 -9.03 -9.00 15.71
C GLN A 164 -8.31 -7.74 16.21
N ILE A 165 -6.98 -7.71 16.12
CA ILE A 165 -6.17 -6.57 16.61
C ILE A 165 -6.21 -5.33 15.70
N ARG A 166 -6.82 -5.41 14.52
CA ARG A 166 -6.92 -4.27 13.58
C ARG A 166 -8.35 -3.87 13.23
N GLY A 167 -9.32 -4.78 13.38
CA GLY A 167 -10.75 -4.47 13.27
C GLY A 167 -11.31 -4.35 11.86
N TYR A 168 -10.53 -4.68 10.83
CA TYR A 168 -10.98 -4.60 9.44
C TYR A 168 -10.38 -5.71 8.57
N HIS A 169 -11.01 -5.94 7.42
CA HIS A 169 -10.54 -6.84 6.38
C HIS A 169 -10.42 -6.14 5.02
N LEU A 170 -9.63 -6.74 4.13
CA LEU A 170 -9.30 -6.18 2.82
C LEU A 170 -9.73 -7.17 1.72
N PRO A 171 -10.97 -7.08 1.19
CA PRO A 171 -11.41 -7.92 0.08
C PRO A 171 -10.62 -7.60 -1.20
N LEU A 172 -9.78 -8.53 -1.63
CA LEU A 172 -8.95 -8.40 -2.85
C LEU A 172 -9.68 -8.81 -4.14
N LYS A 173 -11.01 -8.83 -4.14
CA LYS A 173 -11.83 -9.44 -5.22
C LYS A 173 -11.62 -8.78 -6.60
N CYS A 174 -11.25 -7.51 -6.64
CA CYS A 174 -11.14 -6.74 -7.88
C CYS A 174 -9.70 -6.37 -8.25
N ALA A 175 -8.71 -6.92 -7.54
CA ALA A 175 -7.30 -6.65 -7.83
C ALA A 175 -6.90 -7.28 -9.17
N GLN A 176 -6.34 -6.47 -10.06
CA GLN A 176 -5.70 -6.97 -11.25
C GLN A 176 -4.31 -7.48 -10.91
N VAL A 177 -3.96 -8.65 -11.44
CA VAL A 177 -2.71 -9.34 -11.09
C VAL A 177 -1.94 -9.64 -12.38
N VAL A 178 -0.72 -9.15 -12.47
CA VAL A 178 0.24 -9.48 -13.53
C VAL A 178 1.38 -10.27 -12.91
N ARG A 179 1.55 -11.51 -13.35
CA ARG A 179 2.63 -12.39 -12.88
C ARG A 179 3.44 -12.87 -14.06
N VAL A 180 4.74 -12.65 -14.02
CA VAL A 180 5.71 -13.13 -15.01
C VAL A 180 6.58 -14.16 -14.33
N THR A 181 6.56 -15.39 -14.85
CA THR A 181 7.31 -16.51 -14.27
C THR A 181 8.65 -16.77 -14.96
N HIS A 182 8.77 -16.42 -16.24
CA HIS A 182 9.98 -16.63 -17.03
C HIS A 182 10.10 -15.55 -18.11
N GLY A 183 11.34 -15.17 -18.45
CA GLY A 183 11.63 -14.27 -19.55
C GLY A 183 11.20 -12.82 -19.31
N GLU A 184 11.15 -12.04 -20.39
CA GLU A 184 10.76 -10.63 -20.37
C GLU A 184 9.32 -10.48 -20.84
N HIS A 185 8.52 -9.71 -20.11
CA HIS A 185 7.14 -9.40 -20.49
C HIS A 185 6.88 -7.91 -20.41
N VAL A 186 6.19 -7.39 -21.43
CA VAL A 186 5.76 -5.99 -21.46
C VAL A 186 4.24 -5.96 -21.31
N VAL A 187 3.75 -5.30 -20.26
CA VAL A 187 2.32 -5.01 -20.07
C VAL A 187 2.08 -3.52 -20.33
N GLY A 188 1.09 -3.18 -21.15
CA GLY A 188 0.85 -1.79 -21.49
C GLY A 188 -0.60 -1.47 -21.85
N ALA A 189 -0.80 -0.34 -22.53
CA ALA A 189 -2.11 0.18 -22.87
C ALA A 189 -3.02 -0.88 -23.51
N GLY A 190 -4.21 -1.07 -22.95
CA GLY A 190 -5.23 -2.00 -23.46
C GLY A 190 -5.22 -3.40 -22.85
N ALA A 191 -4.25 -3.73 -21.99
CA ALA A 191 -4.15 -5.06 -21.37
C ALA A 191 -5.41 -5.51 -20.59
N PHE A 192 -6.25 -4.56 -20.12
CA PHE A 192 -7.37 -4.85 -19.21
C PHE A 192 -8.75 -4.38 -19.69
N LYS A 193 -8.91 -4.04 -20.98
CA LYS A 193 -10.15 -3.43 -21.51
C LYS A 193 -11.44 -4.29 -21.45
N ASN A 194 -11.40 -5.54 -20.99
CA ASN A 194 -12.51 -6.51 -21.12
C ASN A 194 -13.00 -7.17 -19.81
N ARG A 195 -12.84 -6.53 -18.63
CA ARG A 195 -13.40 -7.05 -17.38
C ARG A 195 -14.05 -5.94 -16.55
N LEU A 196 -15.22 -5.49 -17.01
CA LEU A 196 -16.21 -4.76 -16.21
C LEU A 196 -17.29 -5.75 -15.77
#